data_AF-A0A1F6RLJ6-F1
#
_entry.id   AF-A0A1F6RLJ6-F1
#
_cell.length_a   1.000
_cell.length_b   1.000
_cell.length_c   1.000
_cell.angle_alpha   90.00
_cell.angle_beta   90.00
_cell.angle_gamma   90.00
#
_symmetry.space_group_name_H-M   'P 1'
#
loop_
_entity.id
_entity.type
_entity.pdbx_description
1 polymer ?
#
loop_
_entity_poly.entity_id
_entity_poly.type
_entity_poly.pdbx_seq_one_letter_code
_entity_poly.pdbx_strand_id
1 'polypeptide(L)'
;MGIVLRSIAMLGLTVAYASTYGQALADPVKQTICEVAPNLSVNTFRVPQGAIWKDETIREKNTPGDYSAVVGWINAATVLPCAVEGSKAEIEIRSIKVIEQNIETGEEKTVREVSFGNDRKGFEGGLFKRLPEWFGPGEGDHASKLESLKDHALRISLEEASQNVYHGWTAPRAETTPGTRHIVEVEARIAGAARLQLGLDYWRDLEVPYNGYDEKCQASNNCEAWISEWYGDTDGEFATLRAPGAFAKK
;
A
#
# COMPACT_ATOMS: atom_id res chain seq x y z
N MET A 1 -36.01 18.05 -59.85
CA MET A 1 -36.24 18.96 -58.71
C MET A 1 -36.69 18.10 -57.53
N GLY A 2 -36.03 17.99 -56.39
CA GLY A 2 -34.79 18.55 -55.89
C GLY A 2 -34.21 17.58 -54.85
N ILE A 3 -32.90 17.66 -54.67
CA ILE A 3 -32.07 16.84 -53.79
C ILE A 3 -32.25 17.35 -52.35
N VAL A 4 -32.43 16.47 -51.37
CA VAL A 4 -32.18 16.77 -49.95
C VAL A 4 -31.29 15.67 -49.38
N LEU A 5 -30.01 16.00 -49.21
CA LEU A 5 -29.07 15.33 -48.31
C LEU A 5 -29.37 15.77 -46.86
N ARG A 6 -29.38 14.81 -45.92
CA ARG A 6 -28.99 14.99 -44.50
C ARG A 6 -28.33 13.67 -44.06
N SER A 7 -27.00 13.64 -43.96
CA SER A 7 -26.19 13.96 -42.77
C SER A 7 -25.98 12.75 -41.84
N ILE A 8 -24.75 12.26 -41.94
CA ILE A 8 -23.92 11.37 -41.13
C ILE A 8 -24.18 11.45 -39.61
N ALA A 9 -24.15 10.30 -38.94
CA ALA A 9 -23.60 10.16 -37.59
C ALA A 9 -22.78 8.85 -37.50
N MET A 10 -21.52 8.91 -37.93
CA MET A 10 -20.47 8.01 -37.46
C MET A 10 -19.97 8.55 -36.12
N LEU A 11 -20.24 7.83 -35.03
CA LEU A 11 -19.61 8.04 -33.73
C LEU A 11 -19.44 6.67 -33.10
N GLY A 12 -18.33 6.03 -33.43
CA GLY A 12 -18.00 4.70 -32.95
C GLY A 12 -16.54 4.38 -33.22
N LEU A 13 -15.61 5.24 -32.78
CA LEU A 13 -14.16 4.98 -32.81
C LEU A 13 -13.37 6.08 -32.08
N THR A 14 -13.55 6.24 -30.77
CA THR A 14 -12.70 7.14 -29.97
C THR A 14 -12.32 6.64 -28.57
N VAL A 15 -12.53 5.37 -28.23
CA VAL A 15 -12.15 4.85 -26.89
C VAL A 15 -10.96 3.86 -26.91
N ALA A 16 -10.51 3.40 -28.08
CA ALA A 16 -9.43 2.39 -28.16
C ALA A 16 -8.01 2.97 -28.37
N TYR A 17 -7.85 4.29 -28.54
CA TYR A 17 -6.53 4.88 -28.90
C TYR A 17 -5.75 5.51 -27.74
N ALA A 18 -6.35 5.64 -26.55
CA ALA A 18 -5.69 6.25 -25.39
C ALA A 18 -4.90 5.26 -24.52
N SER A 19 -5.19 3.96 -24.57
CA SER A 19 -4.51 2.97 -23.71
C SER A 19 -3.18 2.46 -24.26
N THR A 20 -2.97 2.48 -25.58
CA THR A 20 -1.78 1.92 -26.23
C THR A 20 -0.61 2.91 -26.30
N TYR A 21 -0.87 4.22 -26.41
CA TYR A 21 0.20 5.23 -26.44
C TYR A 21 0.79 5.57 -25.07
N GLY A 22 0.01 5.43 -23.98
CA GLY A 22 0.52 5.59 -22.62
C GLY A 22 1.51 4.50 -22.22
N GLN A 23 1.35 3.28 -22.74
CA GLN A 23 2.25 2.15 -22.46
C GLN A 23 3.58 2.27 -23.22
N ALA A 24 3.57 2.77 -24.46
CA ALA A 24 4.78 2.91 -25.28
C ALA A 24 5.72 4.05 -24.85
N LEU A 25 5.20 5.07 -24.15
CA LEU A 25 6.02 6.17 -23.60
C LEU A 25 6.50 5.92 -22.16
N ALA A 26 5.84 5.03 -21.43
CA ALA A 26 6.28 4.64 -20.09
C ALA A 26 7.53 3.75 -20.14
N ASP A 27 7.76 2.99 -21.22
CA ASP A 27 8.87 2.02 -21.30
C ASP A 27 10.28 2.62 -21.52
N PRO A 28 10.48 3.61 -22.41
CA PRO A 28 11.79 4.23 -22.60
C PRO A 28 12.27 4.96 -21.34
N VAL A 29 11.36 5.58 -20.59
CA VAL A 29 11.70 6.29 -19.35
C VAL A 29 12.08 5.31 -18.23
N LYS A 30 11.45 4.12 -18.17
CA LYS A 30 11.78 3.06 -17.20
C LYS A 30 13.20 2.52 -17.41
N GLN A 31 13.54 2.17 -18.65
CA GLN A 31 14.90 1.72 -18.99
C GLN A 31 15.91 2.83 -18.73
N THR A 32 15.62 4.05 -19.17
CA THR A 32 16.53 5.19 -18.95
C THR A 32 16.82 5.40 -17.47
N ILE A 33 15.80 5.42 -16.59
CA ILE A 33 16.01 5.64 -15.15
C ILE A 33 16.84 4.50 -14.56
N CYS A 34 16.53 3.25 -14.86
CA CYS A 34 17.31 2.12 -14.34
C CYS A 34 18.72 2.03 -14.93
N GLU A 35 18.96 2.58 -16.12
CA GLU A 35 20.28 2.68 -16.77
C GLU A 35 21.13 3.81 -16.20
N VAL A 36 20.55 4.95 -15.80
CA VAL A 36 21.29 6.05 -15.12
C VAL A 36 21.28 5.98 -13.59
N ALA A 37 20.37 5.19 -13.00
CA ALA A 37 20.20 5.02 -11.56
C ALA A 37 21.36 4.39 -10.77
N PRO A 38 22.26 3.54 -11.30
CA PRO A 38 23.33 2.98 -10.47
C PRO A 38 24.24 4.04 -9.83
N ASN A 39 24.21 5.29 -10.33
CA ASN A 39 24.93 6.43 -9.74
C ASN A 39 24.11 7.26 -8.73
N LEU A 40 22.83 6.94 -8.52
CA LEU A 40 21.97 7.65 -7.58
C LEU A 40 22.04 6.98 -6.20
N SER A 41 22.34 7.75 -5.18
CA SER A 41 22.29 7.24 -3.81
C SER A 41 20.85 6.89 -3.45
N VAL A 42 20.59 5.61 -3.16
CA VAL A 42 19.26 5.11 -2.73
C VAL A 42 18.71 5.84 -1.50
N ASN A 43 19.58 6.46 -0.70
CA ASN A 43 19.21 7.25 0.48
C ASN A 43 18.58 8.60 0.12
N THR A 44 18.69 9.05 -1.13
CA THR A 44 18.08 10.32 -1.57
C THR A 44 16.58 10.19 -1.84
N PHE A 45 16.09 8.99 -2.13
CA PHE A 45 14.68 8.76 -2.44
C PHE A 45 13.90 8.35 -1.20
N ARG A 46 13.07 9.26 -0.68
CA ARG A 46 12.14 8.92 0.42
C ARG A 46 10.93 8.12 -0.06
N VAL A 47 10.46 8.42 -1.27
CA VAL A 47 9.24 7.85 -1.84
C VAL A 47 9.59 6.92 -3.01
N PRO A 48 9.03 5.70 -3.08
CA PRO A 48 9.19 4.84 -4.24
C PRO A 48 8.73 5.52 -5.53
N GLN A 49 9.51 5.34 -6.59
CA GLN A 49 9.18 5.92 -7.88
C GLN A 49 7.82 5.40 -8.40
N GLY A 50 6.98 6.36 -8.80
CA GLY A 50 5.64 6.12 -9.32
C GLY A 50 4.57 5.91 -8.24
N ALA A 51 4.93 5.90 -6.95
CA ALA A 51 3.96 5.72 -5.86
C ALA A 51 2.79 6.69 -6.01
N ILE A 52 1.58 6.14 -5.93
CA ILE A 52 0.33 6.89 -6.07
C ILE A 52 0.07 7.77 -4.85
N TRP A 53 0.48 7.33 -3.66
CA TRP A 53 0.47 8.12 -2.43
C TRP A 53 1.91 8.43 -2.02
N LYS A 54 2.30 9.70 -2.19
CA LYS A 54 3.66 10.17 -1.89
C LYS A 54 3.79 10.68 -0.46
N ASP A 55 2.72 11.26 0.05
CA ASP A 55 2.62 11.91 1.34
C ASP A 55 1.49 11.28 2.16
N GLU A 56 1.49 11.52 3.48
CA GLU A 56 0.40 11.10 4.35
C GLU A 56 -0.94 11.66 3.83
N THR A 57 -1.90 10.78 3.65
CA THR A 57 -3.22 11.09 3.09
C THR A 57 -4.28 10.56 4.04
N ILE A 58 -5.13 11.44 4.57
CA ILE A 58 -6.25 11.08 5.44
C ILE A 58 -7.54 11.39 4.70
N ARG A 59 -8.31 10.35 4.40
CA ARG A 59 -9.60 10.44 3.70
C ARG A 59 -10.73 10.39 4.71
N GLU A 60 -10.72 9.37 5.55
CA GLU A 60 -11.63 9.21 6.67
C GLU A 60 -10.85 9.21 7.98
N LYS A 61 -11.11 10.23 8.80
CA LYS A 61 -10.46 10.36 10.11
C LYS A 61 -10.98 9.33 11.10
N ASN A 62 -12.27 9.04 11.03
CA ASN A 62 -12.98 8.22 12.00
C ASN A 62 -13.74 7.11 11.25
N THR A 63 -14.05 6.01 11.93
CA THR A 63 -14.89 4.93 11.40
C THR A 63 -16.25 5.49 10.94
N PRO A 64 -16.65 5.35 9.65
CA PRO A 64 -17.96 5.82 9.19
C PRO A 64 -19.12 5.03 9.82
N GLY A 65 -20.31 5.63 9.84
CA GLY A 65 -21.48 5.14 10.59
C GLY A 65 -21.91 3.70 10.31
N ASP A 66 -21.68 3.24 9.08
CA ASP A 66 -22.09 1.95 8.53
C ASP A 66 -20.91 0.98 8.35
N TYR A 67 -19.77 1.26 9.00
CA TYR A 67 -18.58 0.41 9.03
C TYR A 67 -18.35 -0.08 10.46
N SER A 68 -18.14 -1.39 10.60
CA SER A 68 -18.01 -2.06 11.92
C SER A 68 -16.75 -2.92 12.03
N ALA A 69 -15.93 -2.95 10.98
CA ALA A 69 -14.67 -3.68 10.96
C ALA A 69 -13.52 -2.82 10.46
N VAL A 70 -12.30 -3.17 10.87
CA VAL A 70 -11.08 -2.44 10.54
C VAL A 70 -9.93 -3.40 10.26
N VAL A 71 -9.04 -2.97 9.37
CA VAL A 71 -7.83 -3.68 8.97
C VAL A 71 -6.68 -2.70 8.90
N GLY A 72 -5.55 -3.06 9.53
CA GLY A 72 -4.28 -2.37 9.27
C GLY A 72 -3.55 -3.06 8.13
N TRP A 73 -2.95 -2.28 7.25
CA TRP A 73 -2.19 -2.78 6.11
C TRP A 73 -0.83 -2.11 5.95
N ILE A 74 0.04 -2.74 5.18
CA ILE A 74 1.34 -2.22 4.77
C ILE A 74 1.49 -2.30 3.24
N ASN A 75 2.26 -1.34 2.70
CA ASN A 75 2.87 -1.42 1.38
C ASN A 75 4.39 -1.46 1.53
N ALA A 76 5.05 -2.32 0.78
CA ALA A 76 6.50 -2.45 0.76
C ALA A 76 7.01 -2.47 -0.68
N ALA A 77 7.97 -1.59 -0.99
CA ALA A 77 8.54 -1.48 -2.33
C ALA A 77 9.99 -0.98 -2.27
N THR A 78 10.78 -1.30 -3.30
CA THR A 78 12.10 -0.66 -3.47
C THR A 78 11.93 0.78 -3.97
N VAL A 79 12.86 1.67 -3.65
CA VAL A 79 12.83 3.08 -4.11
C VAL A 79 12.73 3.21 -5.64
N LEU A 80 13.39 2.32 -6.37
CA LEU A 80 13.44 2.31 -7.83
C LEU A 80 12.93 0.98 -8.38
N PRO A 81 12.23 0.98 -9.53
CA PRO A 81 11.69 -0.21 -10.17
C PRO A 81 12.78 -0.96 -10.94
N CYS A 82 13.86 -1.29 -10.26
CA CYS A 82 14.95 -2.12 -10.74
C CYS A 82 15.80 -2.55 -9.54
N ALA A 83 16.54 -3.64 -9.71
CA ALA A 83 17.58 -4.00 -8.77
C ALA A 83 18.68 -2.93 -8.81
N VAL A 84 19.13 -2.49 -7.65
CA VAL A 84 20.33 -1.66 -7.51
C VAL A 84 21.43 -2.58 -7.01
N GLU A 85 22.45 -2.81 -7.84
CA GLU A 85 23.55 -3.72 -7.50
C GLU A 85 24.21 -3.29 -6.17
N GLY A 86 24.44 -4.26 -5.28
CA GLY A 86 25.04 -4.03 -3.96
C GLY A 86 24.14 -3.32 -2.95
N SER A 87 22.88 -3.01 -3.29
CA SER A 87 21.92 -2.44 -2.35
C SER A 87 21.03 -3.53 -1.76
N LYS A 88 21.02 -3.62 -0.43
CA LYS A 88 20.05 -4.45 0.30
C LYS A 88 18.66 -3.83 0.14
N ALA A 89 17.61 -4.65 -0.02
CA ALA A 89 16.23 -4.17 0.01
C ALA A 89 15.36 -5.13 0.82
N GLU A 90 15.26 -4.87 2.13
CA GLU A 90 14.62 -5.77 3.06
C GLU A 90 13.82 -5.02 4.12
N ILE A 91 12.69 -5.60 4.50
CA ILE A 91 11.89 -5.17 5.64
C ILE A 91 11.70 -6.37 6.55
N GLU A 92 11.91 -6.20 7.84
CA GLU A 92 11.60 -7.18 8.86
C GLU A 92 10.59 -6.60 9.83
N ILE A 93 9.52 -7.35 10.12
CA ILE A 93 8.41 -6.90 10.95
C ILE A 93 8.23 -7.88 12.10
N ARG A 94 8.33 -7.39 13.33
CA ARG A 94 8.06 -8.19 14.54
C ARG A 94 6.59 -8.19 14.89
N SER A 95 5.95 -7.04 14.79
CA SER A 95 4.54 -6.90 15.13
C SER A 95 3.85 -5.81 14.32
N ILE A 96 2.55 -5.99 14.11
CA ILE A 96 1.62 -4.99 13.57
C ILE A 96 0.42 -4.93 14.51
N LYS A 97 0.09 -3.74 14.99
CA LYS A 97 -1.07 -3.48 15.85
C LYS A 97 -2.00 -2.49 15.20
N VAL A 98 -3.30 -2.78 15.28
CA VAL A 98 -4.37 -1.82 15.03
C VAL A 98 -4.88 -1.35 16.38
N ILE A 99 -4.82 -0.05 16.61
CA ILE A 99 -5.11 0.59 17.88
C ILE A 99 -6.30 1.51 17.66
N GLU A 100 -7.40 1.25 18.36
CA GLU A 100 -8.54 2.16 18.45
C GLU A 100 -8.22 3.27 19.46
N GLN A 101 -8.47 4.51 19.09
CA GLN A 101 -8.27 5.69 19.91
C GLN A 101 -9.61 6.40 20.13
N ASN A 102 -9.97 6.59 21.40
CA ASN A 102 -11.13 7.40 21.77
C ASN A 102 -10.84 8.88 21.49
N ILE A 103 -11.70 9.54 20.73
CA ILE A 103 -11.46 10.93 20.28
C ILE A 103 -11.61 11.98 21.37
N GLU A 104 -12.34 11.69 22.44
CA GLU A 104 -12.62 12.62 23.54
C GLU A 104 -11.55 12.52 24.61
N THR A 105 -11.17 11.29 24.99
CA THR A 105 -10.22 11.01 26.08
C THR A 105 -8.79 10.83 25.58
N GLY A 106 -8.61 10.47 24.30
CA GLY A 106 -7.33 10.05 23.74
C GLY A 106 -6.80 8.75 24.35
N GLU A 107 -7.67 7.94 24.97
CA GLU A 107 -7.34 6.58 25.42
C GLU A 107 -7.16 5.66 24.21
N GLU A 108 -6.19 4.77 24.28
CA GLU A 108 -5.83 3.85 23.21
C GLU A 108 -6.04 2.40 23.65
N LYS A 109 -6.62 1.60 22.75
CA LYS A 109 -6.86 0.18 22.95
C LYS A 109 -6.46 -0.59 21.69
N THR A 110 -5.56 -1.56 21.85
CA THR A 110 -5.24 -2.50 20.77
C THR A 110 -6.47 -3.37 20.47
N VAL A 111 -6.97 -3.30 19.24
CA VAL A 111 -8.10 -4.12 18.74
C VAL A 111 -7.62 -5.28 17.87
N ARG A 112 -6.42 -5.17 17.30
CA ARG A 112 -5.73 -6.25 16.59
C ARG A 112 -4.25 -6.20 16.88
N GLU A 113 -3.65 -7.36 17.08
CA GLU A 113 -2.20 -7.53 17.10
C GLU A 113 -1.84 -8.79 16.31
N VAL A 114 -0.82 -8.66 15.48
CA VAL A 114 -0.17 -9.77 14.79
C VAL A 114 1.30 -9.73 15.16
N SER A 115 1.81 -10.80 15.75
CA SER A 115 3.21 -10.92 16.17
C SER A 115 3.86 -12.08 15.44
N PHE A 116 4.92 -11.79 14.69
CA PHE A 116 5.59 -12.75 13.80
C PHE A 116 6.67 -13.55 14.54
N GLY A 117 6.27 -14.24 15.62
CA GLY A 117 7.19 -15.04 16.42
C GLY A 117 7.67 -16.29 15.69
N ASN A 118 6.74 -17.22 15.41
CA ASN A 118 7.03 -18.51 14.79
C ASN A 118 6.08 -18.85 13.63
N ASP A 119 5.05 -18.04 13.40
CA ASP A 119 4.12 -18.21 12.28
C ASP A 119 3.70 -16.85 11.71
N ARG A 120 3.00 -16.90 10.56
CA ARG A 120 2.42 -15.74 9.88
C ARG A 120 0.90 -15.68 10.09
N LYS A 121 0.38 -16.32 11.13
CA LYS A 121 -1.07 -16.41 11.31
C LYS A 121 -1.63 -15.02 11.55
N GLY A 122 -2.66 -14.72 10.78
CA GLY A 122 -3.35 -13.46 10.86
C GLY A 122 -2.70 -12.30 10.12
N PHE A 123 -1.81 -12.61 9.18
CA PHE A 123 -1.37 -11.66 8.17
C PHE A 123 -1.48 -12.31 6.78
N GLU A 124 -2.11 -11.59 5.88
CA GLU A 124 -2.25 -11.95 4.48
C GLU A 124 -1.51 -10.94 3.63
N GLY A 125 -1.03 -11.35 2.47
CA GLY A 125 -0.30 -10.44 1.59
C GLY A 125 -0.14 -10.98 0.19
N GLY A 126 0.09 -10.05 -0.73
CA GLY A 126 0.16 -10.29 -2.16
C GLY A 126 1.19 -9.38 -2.81
N LEU A 127 1.59 -9.76 -4.03
CA LEU A 127 2.45 -8.94 -4.87
C LEU A 127 1.65 -8.39 -6.04
N PHE A 128 1.72 -7.08 -6.20
CA PHE A 128 1.06 -6.37 -7.28
C PHE A 128 2.09 -5.70 -8.16
N LYS A 129 1.78 -5.55 -9.45
CA LYS A 129 2.65 -4.78 -10.33
C LYS A 129 2.57 -3.33 -9.91
N ARG A 130 3.72 -2.65 -9.93
CA ARG A 130 3.78 -1.20 -9.75
C ARG A 130 4.00 -0.42 -11.03
N LEU A 131 4.20 -1.14 -12.14
CA LEU A 131 4.37 -0.59 -13.48
C LEU A 131 3.55 -1.41 -14.49
N PRO A 132 2.97 -0.76 -15.52
CA PRO A 132 2.94 0.69 -15.74
C PRO A 132 2.04 1.45 -14.74
N GLU A 133 1.22 0.73 -13.98
CA GLU A 133 0.28 1.25 -12.99
C GLU A 133 0.54 0.59 -11.63
N TRP A 134 0.35 1.35 -10.55
CA TRP A 134 0.41 0.82 -9.18
C TRP A 134 -0.80 -0.04 -8.87
N PHE A 135 -0.56 -1.17 -8.21
CA PHE A 135 -1.56 -2.20 -7.96
C PHE A 135 -2.19 -2.79 -9.23
N GLY A 136 -1.45 -2.72 -10.35
CA GLY A 136 -1.87 -3.33 -11.61
C GLY A 136 -1.99 -4.85 -11.50
N PRO A 137 -2.81 -5.49 -12.37
CA PRO A 137 -2.98 -6.93 -12.38
C PRO A 137 -1.63 -7.63 -12.51
N GLY A 138 -1.31 -8.47 -11.53
CA GLY A 138 -0.09 -9.26 -11.48
C GLY A 138 -0.42 -10.71 -11.12
N GLU A 139 0.56 -11.60 -11.28
CA GLU A 139 0.49 -12.96 -10.73
C GLU A 139 0.52 -12.86 -9.21
N GLY A 140 -0.65 -12.63 -8.60
CA GLY A 140 -0.85 -12.25 -7.20
C GLY A 140 -0.47 -13.30 -6.15
N ASP A 141 0.22 -14.37 -6.53
CA ASP A 141 0.44 -15.55 -5.68
C ASP A 141 1.93 -15.81 -5.33
N HIS A 142 2.85 -14.94 -5.75
CA HIS A 142 4.29 -15.11 -5.47
C HIS A 142 4.75 -14.49 -4.15
N ALA A 143 3.85 -13.94 -3.32
CA ALA A 143 4.21 -13.33 -2.03
C ALA A 143 4.99 -14.30 -1.12
N SER A 144 4.62 -15.59 -1.16
CA SER A 144 5.30 -16.66 -0.42
C SER A 144 6.80 -16.82 -0.73
N LYS A 145 7.28 -16.33 -1.88
CA LYS A 145 8.71 -16.41 -2.26
C LYS A 145 9.55 -15.29 -1.66
N LEU A 146 8.94 -14.14 -1.34
CA LEU A 146 9.65 -13.00 -0.76
C LEU A 146 9.63 -13.02 0.76
N GLU A 147 8.65 -13.72 1.31
CA GLU A 147 8.41 -13.80 2.73
C GLU A 147 9.12 -14.99 3.36
N SER A 148 9.74 -14.74 4.49
CA SER A 148 10.24 -15.80 5.37
C SER A 148 10.09 -15.39 6.81
N LEU A 149 9.98 -16.36 7.71
CA LEU A 149 10.05 -16.11 9.14
C LEU A 149 11.49 -16.34 9.59
N LYS A 150 12.10 -15.31 10.18
CA LYS A 150 13.48 -15.37 10.66
C LYS A 150 13.60 -14.50 11.90
N ASP A 151 14.29 -15.01 12.93
CA ASP A 151 14.62 -14.27 14.14
C ASP A 151 13.39 -13.58 14.80
N HIS A 152 12.25 -14.28 14.82
CA HIS A 152 10.97 -13.76 15.33
C HIS A 152 10.46 -12.50 14.61
N ALA A 153 10.70 -12.42 13.31
CA ALA A 153 10.15 -11.42 12.41
C ALA A 153 9.69 -12.02 11.08
N LEU A 154 8.68 -11.41 10.47
CA LEU A 154 8.37 -11.56 9.06
C LEU A 154 9.38 -10.76 8.24
N ARG A 155 10.21 -11.44 7.48
CA ARG A 155 11.18 -10.86 6.56
C ARG A 155 10.58 -10.82 5.16
N ILE A 156 10.54 -9.63 4.56
CA ILE A 156 10.13 -9.36 3.18
C ILE A 156 11.37 -8.91 2.40
N SER A 157 11.88 -9.78 1.52
CA SER A 157 12.98 -9.46 0.62
C SER A 157 12.45 -8.89 -0.68
N LEU A 158 12.80 -7.65 -1.02
CA LEU A 158 12.28 -6.94 -2.19
C LEU A 158 13.26 -6.91 -3.38
N GLU A 159 14.47 -7.42 -3.21
CA GLU A 159 15.54 -7.38 -4.23
C GLU A 159 15.10 -8.01 -5.56
N GLU A 160 14.49 -9.19 -5.49
CA GLU A 160 13.98 -9.93 -6.66
C GLU A 160 12.59 -9.45 -7.11
N ALA A 161 11.97 -8.52 -6.37
CA ALA A 161 10.61 -8.03 -6.60
C ALA A 161 10.55 -6.51 -6.82
N SER A 162 11.65 -5.90 -7.28
CA SER A 162 11.71 -4.46 -7.53
C SER A 162 10.66 -3.95 -8.51
N GLN A 163 10.09 -4.79 -9.39
CA GLN A 163 8.99 -4.43 -10.31
C GLN A 163 7.59 -4.48 -9.66
N ASN A 164 7.53 -4.82 -8.38
CA ASN A 164 6.29 -5.07 -7.66
C ASN A 164 6.21 -4.18 -6.41
N VAL A 165 4.99 -4.07 -5.91
CA VAL A 165 4.69 -3.62 -4.56
C VAL A 165 4.15 -4.83 -3.79
N TYR A 166 4.71 -5.07 -2.62
CA TYR A 166 4.13 -5.97 -1.64
C TYR A 166 3.02 -5.23 -0.91
N HIS A 167 1.83 -5.82 -0.84
CA HIS A 167 0.71 -5.28 -0.09
C HIS A 167 0.18 -6.36 0.83
N GLY A 168 0.16 -6.09 2.14
CA GLY A 168 -0.28 -7.05 3.13
C GLY A 168 -1.11 -6.41 4.22
N TRP A 169 -1.97 -7.21 4.85
CA TRP A 169 -2.97 -6.73 5.78
C TRP A 169 -3.23 -7.71 6.91
N THR A 170 -3.67 -7.19 8.05
CA THR A 170 -4.07 -8.00 9.20
C THR A 170 -5.38 -8.76 8.91
N ALA A 171 -5.41 -10.04 9.25
CA ALA A 171 -6.58 -10.91 9.14
C ALA A 171 -6.74 -11.76 10.41
N PRO A 172 -7.95 -12.20 10.81
CA PRO A 172 -9.23 -11.64 10.38
C PRO A 172 -9.32 -10.15 10.73
N ARG A 173 -10.32 -9.47 10.16
CA ARG A 173 -10.64 -8.08 10.47
C ARG A 173 -10.96 -7.95 11.96
N ALA A 174 -10.67 -6.78 12.54
CA ALA A 174 -11.04 -6.48 13.92
C ALA A 174 -12.35 -5.69 13.97
N GLU A 175 -13.12 -5.88 15.03
CA GLU A 175 -14.29 -5.05 15.30
C GLU A 175 -13.88 -3.61 15.62
N THR A 176 -14.73 -2.65 15.23
CA THR A 176 -14.57 -1.24 15.55
C THR A 176 -15.93 -0.59 15.82
N THR A 177 -15.93 0.48 16.62
CA THR A 177 -17.12 1.29 16.85
C THR A 177 -17.15 2.49 15.89
N PRO A 178 -18.30 2.79 15.25
CA PRO A 178 -18.44 4.02 14.48
C PRO A 178 -18.04 5.28 15.26
N GLY A 179 -17.33 6.19 14.61
CA GLY A 179 -16.86 7.44 15.18
C GLY A 179 -15.53 7.37 15.94
N THR A 180 -14.93 6.19 16.14
CA THR A 180 -13.59 6.06 16.74
C THR A 180 -12.49 6.29 15.70
N ARG A 181 -11.28 6.63 16.17
CA ARG A 181 -10.09 6.78 15.32
C ARG A 181 -9.20 5.58 15.45
N HIS A 182 -8.38 5.32 14.44
CA HIS A 182 -7.47 4.20 14.46
C HIS A 182 -6.06 4.60 14.07
N ILE A 183 -5.10 3.95 14.72
CA ILE A 183 -3.67 4.07 14.49
C ILE A 183 -3.16 2.68 14.13
N VAL A 184 -2.23 2.61 13.18
CA VAL A 184 -1.43 1.40 12.96
C VAL A 184 -0.04 1.63 13.54
N GLU A 185 0.38 0.70 14.40
CA GLU A 185 1.72 0.64 14.96
C GLU A 185 2.43 -0.59 14.40
N VAL A 186 3.65 -0.42 13.90
CA VAL A 186 4.47 -1.51 13.38
C VAL A 186 5.85 -1.44 14.01
N GLU A 187 6.32 -2.54 14.60
CA GLU A 187 7.73 -2.69 14.99
C GLU A 187 8.49 -3.31 13.81
N ALA A 188 9.29 -2.50 13.12
CA ALA A 188 9.99 -2.91 11.91
C ALA A 188 11.44 -2.44 11.86
N ARG A 189 12.26 -3.24 11.17
CA ARG A 189 13.58 -2.86 10.67
C ARG A 189 13.51 -2.75 9.15
N ILE A 190 13.99 -1.65 8.60
CA ILE A 190 14.01 -1.39 7.16
C ILE A 190 15.46 -1.20 6.73
N ALA A 191 15.89 -1.88 5.68
CA ALA A 191 17.28 -1.83 5.23
C ALA A 191 17.40 -1.43 3.75
N GLY A 192 18.33 -0.50 3.50
CA GLY A 192 18.78 -0.05 2.20
C GLY A 192 17.69 0.60 1.35
N ALA A 193 17.45 0.02 0.18
CA ALA A 193 16.54 0.56 -0.83
C ALA A 193 15.06 0.29 -0.55
N ALA A 194 14.72 -0.45 0.51
CA ALA A 194 13.33 -0.75 0.84
C ALA A 194 12.61 0.46 1.47
N ARG A 195 11.32 0.61 1.17
CA ARG A 195 10.43 1.58 1.78
C ARG A 195 9.16 0.88 2.25
N LEU A 196 8.69 1.28 3.42
CA LEU A 196 7.47 0.78 4.05
C LEU A 196 6.45 1.91 4.16
N GLN A 197 5.21 1.66 3.85
CA GLN A 197 4.09 2.56 4.08
C GLN A 197 3.02 1.80 4.84
N LEU A 198 2.34 2.49 5.75
CA LEU A 198 1.28 1.95 6.58
C LEU A 198 -0.05 2.55 6.11
N GLY A 199 -1.14 1.83 6.34
CA GLY A 199 -2.46 2.37 6.13
C GLY A 199 -3.53 1.56 6.81
N LEU A 200 -4.75 2.03 6.66
CA LEU A 200 -5.90 1.46 7.34
C LEU A 200 -7.13 1.52 6.47
N ASP A 201 -7.88 0.44 6.49
CA ASP A 201 -9.17 0.32 5.82
C ASP A 201 -10.27 0.04 6.82
N TYR A 202 -11.38 0.75 6.69
CA TYR A 202 -12.65 0.37 7.29
C TYR A 202 -13.38 -0.62 6.39
N TRP A 203 -14.08 -1.56 7.01
CA TRP A 203 -14.95 -2.52 6.35
C TRP A 203 -16.37 -2.47 6.92
N ARG A 204 -17.39 -2.69 6.07
CA ARG A 204 -18.81 -2.69 6.50
C ARG A 204 -19.04 -3.66 7.64
N ASP A 205 -18.47 -4.85 7.52
CA ASP A 205 -18.47 -5.88 8.55
C ASP A 205 -17.23 -6.80 8.46
N LEU A 206 -17.20 -7.79 9.36
CA LEU A 206 -16.07 -8.72 9.53
C LEU A 206 -15.85 -9.67 8.34
N GLU A 207 -16.86 -9.92 7.50
CA GLU A 207 -16.86 -11.04 6.54
C GLU A 207 -17.23 -10.62 5.11
N VAL A 208 -17.76 -9.42 4.91
CA VAL A 208 -18.25 -8.94 3.62
C VAL A 208 -17.12 -8.96 2.58
N PRO A 209 -17.36 -9.46 1.36
CA PRO A 209 -16.32 -9.48 0.34
C PRO A 209 -16.01 -8.07 -0.18
N TYR A 210 -14.81 -7.90 -0.71
CA TYR A 210 -14.46 -6.73 -1.52
C TYR A 210 -15.39 -6.66 -2.74
N ASN A 211 -15.96 -5.49 -3.01
CA ASN A 211 -16.85 -5.25 -4.15
C ASN A 211 -16.39 -4.09 -5.06
N GLY A 212 -15.14 -3.65 -4.93
CA GLY A 212 -14.56 -2.55 -5.69
C GLY A 212 -14.09 -1.41 -4.79
N TYR A 213 -13.38 -0.45 -5.37
CA TYR A 213 -12.87 0.72 -4.67
C TYR A 213 -13.82 1.90 -4.86
N ASP A 214 -14.05 2.66 -3.79
CA ASP A 214 -14.82 3.91 -3.81
C ASP A 214 -14.15 4.92 -2.90
N GLU A 215 -13.59 5.99 -3.49
CA GLU A 215 -12.92 7.07 -2.78
C GLU A 215 -13.83 7.77 -1.74
N LYS A 216 -15.15 7.73 -1.94
CA LYS A 216 -16.13 8.36 -1.05
C LYS A 216 -16.73 7.40 -0.03
N CYS A 217 -16.36 6.13 -0.07
CA CYS A 217 -16.86 5.11 0.87
C CYS A 217 -18.40 4.98 0.92
N GLN A 218 -19.08 5.20 -0.21
CA GLN A 218 -20.55 5.16 -0.31
C GLN A 218 -21.06 3.82 -0.83
N ALA A 219 -20.37 3.23 -1.80
CA ALA A 219 -20.78 1.99 -2.47
C ALA A 219 -19.87 0.80 -2.17
N SER A 220 -18.62 1.05 -1.79
CA SER A 220 -17.68 -0.01 -1.48
C SER A 220 -17.88 -0.58 -0.08
N ASN A 221 -17.69 -1.89 0.05
CA ASN A 221 -17.62 -2.60 1.31
C ASN A 221 -16.34 -2.29 2.10
N ASN A 222 -15.33 -1.74 1.42
CA ASN A 222 -14.05 -1.29 1.93
C ASN A 222 -13.96 0.23 1.80
N CYS A 223 -13.33 0.88 2.76
CA CYS A 223 -13.11 2.32 2.76
C CYS A 223 -11.68 2.58 3.20
N GLU A 224 -10.84 3.03 2.27
CA GLU A 224 -9.47 3.43 2.57
C GLU A 224 -9.49 4.67 3.46
N ALA A 225 -9.14 4.50 4.74
CA ALA A 225 -9.27 5.55 5.74
C ALA A 225 -8.12 6.54 5.63
N TRP A 226 -6.89 6.03 5.69
CA TRP A 226 -5.69 6.84 5.58
C TRP A 226 -4.49 5.99 5.19
N ILE A 227 -3.47 6.69 4.70
CA ILE A 227 -2.18 6.16 4.28
C ILE A 227 -1.09 7.04 4.87
N SER A 228 -0.03 6.45 5.41
CA SER A 228 1.11 7.17 5.97
C SER A 228 2.06 7.72 4.91
N GLU A 229 3.03 8.53 5.35
CA GLU A 229 4.26 8.74 4.59
C GLU A 229 5.04 7.42 4.40
N TRP A 230 6.04 7.43 3.52
CA TRP A 230 6.96 6.30 3.36
C TRP A 230 8.10 6.36 4.38
N TYR A 231 8.26 5.28 5.15
CA TYR A 231 9.37 5.05 6.06
C TYR A 231 10.56 4.44 5.31
N GLY A 232 11.76 4.94 5.61
CA GLY A 232 13.03 4.54 5.01
C GLY A 232 13.88 3.67 5.94
N ASP A 233 15.17 3.56 5.61
CA ASP A 233 16.16 2.80 6.39
C ASP A 233 16.12 3.17 7.88
N THR A 234 16.18 2.16 8.74
CA THR A 234 16.18 2.30 10.21
C THR A 234 17.58 2.10 10.82
N ASP A 235 18.63 2.23 10.00
CA ASP A 235 20.04 2.14 10.38
C ASP A 235 20.39 0.82 11.10
N GLY A 236 19.72 -0.27 10.69
CA GLY A 236 19.97 -1.62 11.20
C GLY A 236 19.22 -1.98 12.48
N GLU A 237 18.43 -1.05 13.04
CA GLU A 237 17.68 -1.24 14.28
C GLU A 237 16.17 -1.43 14.02
N PHE A 238 15.49 -2.09 14.96
CA PHE A 238 14.03 -2.09 14.98
C PHE A 238 13.50 -0.75 15.51
N ALA A 239 12.57 -0.17 14.79
CA ALA A 239 11.88 1.06 15.17
C ALA A 239 10.37 0.80 15.29
N THR A 240 9.73 1.53 16.21
CA THR A 240 8.28 1.59 16.30
C THR A 240 7.76 2.69 15.39
N LEU A 241 7.12 2.30 14.30
CA LEU A 241 6.51 3.19 13.32
C LEU A 241 5.03 3.32 13.65
N ARG A 242 4.51 4.54 13.73
CA ARG A 242 3.09 4.81 14.04
C ARG A 242 2.50 5.76 13.02
N ALA A 243 1.31 5.43 12.54
CA ALA A 243 0.56 6.21 11.57
C ALA A 243 -0.95 6.24 11.91
N PRO A 244 -1.67 7.31 11.51
CA PRO A 244 -1.13 8.50 10.86
C PRO A 244 -0.44 9.40 11.89
N GLY A 245 0.64 10.06 11.49
CA GLY A 245 1.41 10.95 12.35
C GLY A 245 0.56 12.12 12.87
N ALA A 246 -0.43 12.56 12.09
CA ALA A 246 -1.39 13.58 12.50
C ALA A 246 -2.20 13.25 13.77
N PHE A 247 -2.27 11.97 14.18
CA PHE A 247 -3.01 11.55 15.39
C PHE A 247 -2.11 11.38 16.62
N ALA A 248 -0.79 11.49 16.47
CA ALA A 248 0.12 11.49 17.61
C ALA A 248 -0.14 12.71 18.49
N LYS A 249 -0.26 12.48 19.81
CA LYS A 249 -0.31 13.58 20.79
C LYS A 249 1.00 14.37 20.69
N LYS A 250 0.89 15.68 20.44
CA LYS A 250 2.02 16.62 20.58
C LYS A 250 2.35 16.86 22.03
#